data_AF-A0A1Z8NNY6-F1
#
_entry.id   AF-A0A1Z8NNY6-F1
#
_cell.length_a   1.000
_cell.length_b   1.000
_cell.length_c   1.000
_cell.angle_alpha   90.00
_cell.angle_beta   90.00
_cell.angle_gamma   90.00
#
_symmetry.space_group_name_H-M   'P 1'
#
loop_
_entity.id
_entity.type
_entity.pdbx_description
1 polymer ?
#
loop_
_entity_poly.entity_id
_entity_poly.type
_entity_poly.pdbx_seq_one_letter_code
_entity_poly.pdbx_strand_id
1 'polypeptide(L)' 'MHFAHSFNGYEYADSLVACAALANGGSASSLSELRCALFFEARRDRHSGGYTDVTPTVRDLLRRIKAKVGHQELV' A
#
# COMPACT_ATOMS: atom_id res chain seq x y z
N MET A 1 -2.26 1.36 -11.81
CA MET A 1 -2.59 0.66 -10.55
C MET A 1 -2.48 -0.88 -10.58
N HIS A 2 -2.06 -1.53 -11.67
CA HIS A 2 -2.03 -3.01 -11.72
C HIS A 2 -1.08 -3.64 -10.67
N PHE A 3 0.11 -3.06 -10.48
CA PHE A 3 1.08 -3.52 -9.48
C PHE A 3 0.51 -3.60 -8.05
N ALA A 4 -0.26 -2.60 -7.62
CA ALA A 4 -0.87 -2.57 -6.29
C ALA A 4 -1.83 -3.74 -6.04
N HIS A 5 -2.49 -4.24 -7.08
CA HIS A 5 -3.43 -5.35 -6.99
C HIS A 5 -2.79 -6.72 -7.25
N SER A 6 -1.47 -6.78 -7.48
CA SER A 6 -0.71 -8.04 -7.44
C SER A 6 -0.53 -8.60 -6.03
N PHE A 7 -0.93 -7.84 -5.02
CA PHE A 7 -0.90 -8.21 -3.61
C PHE A 7 -2.31 -8.08 -3.03
N ASN A 8 -2.84 -9.14 -2.44
CA ASN A 8 -4.12 -9.06 -1.76
C ASN A 8 -3.92 -8.55 -0.33
N GLY A 9 -4.11 -7.25 -0.12
CA GLY A 9 -3.96 -6.64 1.19
C GLY A 9 -4.98 -7.16 2.23
N TYR A 10 -6.14 -7.64 1.78
CA TYR A 10 -7.15 -8.17 2.70
C TYR A 10 -6.77 -9.54 3.24
N GLU A 11 -6.18 -10.41 2.42
CA GLU A 11 -5.65 -11.70 2.89
C GLU A 11 -4.47 -11.49 3.84
N TYR A 12 -3.60 -10.50 3.57
CA TYR A 12 -2.47 -10.20 4.45
C TYR A 12 -2.91 -9.65 5.82
N ALA A 13 -3.85 -8.71 5.83
CA ALA A 13 -4.30 -8.05 7.07
C ALA A 13 -5.43 -8.78 7.79
N ASP A 14 -5.92 -9.90 7.22
CA ASP A 14 -7.05 -10.71 7.70
C ASP A 14 -8.39 -9.96 7.80
N SER A 15 -8.44 -8.68 7.40
CA SER A 15 -9.68 -7.91 7.28
C SER A 15 -9.51 -6.62 6.48
N LEU A 16 -10.64 -6.09 5.99
CA LEU A 16 -10.69 -4.75 5.39
C LEU A 16 -10.31 -3.68 6.40
N VAL A 17 -10.81 -3.77 7.64
CA VAL A 17 -10.60 -2.76 8.69
C VAL A 17 -9.12 -2.68 9.05
N ALA A 18 -8.44 -3.82 9.17
CA ALA A 18 -7.01 -3.86 9.46
C ALA A 18 -6.16 -3.27 8.33
N CYS A 19 -6.45 -3.60 7.05
CA CYS A 19 -5.68 -2.99 5.95
C CYS A 19 -5.96 -1.48 5.82
N ALA A 20 -7.20 -1.04 6.09
CA ALA A 20 -7.54 0.38 6.16
C ALA A 20 -6.78 1.09 7.29
N ALA A 21 -6.71 0.48 8.48
CA ALA A 21 -5.98 1.02 9.62
C ALA A 21 -4.48 1.14 9.32
N LEU A 22 -3.88 0.14 8.67
CA LEU A 22 -2.48 0.20 8.22
C LEU A 22 -2.24 1.33 7.21
N ALA A 23 -3.12 1.48 6.22
CA ALA A 23 -3.01 2.54 5.21
C ALA A 23 -3.15 3.94 5.83
N ASN A 24 -4.11 4.11 6.74
CA ASN A 24 -4.40 5.40 7.38
C ASN A 24 -3.44 5.77 8.50
N GLY A 25 -2.90 4.78 9.21
CA GLY A 25 -2.08 5.01 10.40
C GLY A 25 -0.66 5.50 10.11
N GLY A 26 -0.20 5.40 8.86
CA GLY A 26 1.16 5.81 8.46
C GLY A 26 2.28 4.96 9.07
N SER A 27 1.94 3.95 9.88
CA SER A 27 2.88 3.10 10.63
C SER A 27 3.42 1.92 9.82
N ALA A 28 2.92 1.68 8.61
CA ALA A 28 3.35 0.59 7.74
C ALA A 28 4.87 0.60 7.55
N SER A 29 5.56 -0.41 8.07
CA SER A 29 7.01 -0.43 8.22
C SER A 29 7.63 -1.67 7.59
N SER A 30 6.91 -2.78 7.40
CA SER A 30 7.40 -3.96 6.68
C SER A 30 7.11 -3.86 5.17
N LEU A 31 7.76 -4.68 4.34
CA LEU A 31 7.47 -4.71 2.90
C LEU A 31 6.00 -5.08 2.65
N SER A 32 5.47 -6.05 3.39
CA SER A 32 4.08 -6.49 3.28
C SER A 32 3.08 -5.44 3.76
N GLU A 33 3.36 -4.75 4.86
CA GLU A 33 2.51 -3.64 5.35
C GLU A 33 2.44 -2.50 4.34
N LEU A 34 3.58 -2.12 3.75
CA LEU A 34 3.63 -1.10 2.70
C LEU A 34 2.85 -1.52 1.45
N ARG A 35 2.91 -2.80 1.08
CA ARG A 35 2.12 -3.36 -0.03
C ARG A 35 0.62 -3.41 0.31
N CYS A 36 0.23 -3.69 1.57
CA CYS A 36 -1.17 -3.60 2.01
C CYS A 36 -1.68 -2.15 1.89
N ALA A 37 -0.91 -1.19 2.40
CA ALA A 37 -1.26 0.23 2.31
C ALA A 37 -1.42 0.66 0.84
N LEU A 38 -0.50 0.25 -0.04
CA LEU A 38 -0.57 0.55 -1.47
C LEU A 38 -1.80 -0.08 -2.14
N PHE A 39 -2.12 -1.33 -1.79
CA PHE A 39 -3.35 -2.00 -2.24
C PHE A 39 -4.60 -1.21 -1.83
N PHE A 40 -4.66 -0.75 -0.58
CA PHE A 40 -5.80 -0.01 -0.07
C PHE A 40 -5.97 1.35 -0.77
N GLU A 41 -4.88 2.12 -0.95
CA GLU A 41 -4.93 3.40 -1.67
C GLU A 41 -5.37 3.23 -3.13
N ALA A 42 -4.88 2.21 -3.82
CA ALA A 42 -5.30 1.92 -5.19
C ALA A 42 -6.78 1.49 -5.27
N ARG A 43 -7.32 0.87 -4.22
CA ARG A 43 -8.75 0.62 -4.10
C ARG A 43 -9.54 1.89 -3.79
N ARG A 44 -9.05 2.77 -2.90
CA ARG A 44 -9.67 4.05 -2.56
C ARG A 44 -9.84 4.93 -3.80
N ASP A 45 -8.79 5.04 -4.61
CA ASP A 45 -8.79 5.79 -5.88
C ASP A 45 -9.90 5.33 -6.83
N ARG A 46 -10.00 4.01 -7.06
CA ARG A 46 -11.07 3.43 -7.88
C ARG A 46 -12.46 3.61 -7.27
N HIS A 47 -12.57 3.49 -5.95
CA HIS A 47 -13.85 3.57 -5.26
C HIS A 47 -14.38 5.02 -5.19
N SER A 48 -13.49 6.00 -5.05
CA SER A 48 -13.84 7.42 -5.08
C SER A 48 -14.07 7.94 -6.51
N GLY A 49 -13.73 7.16 -7.55
CA GLY A 49 -13.77 7.63 -8.93
C GLY A 49 -12.77 8.75 -9.21
N GLY A 50 -11.64 8.77 -8.49
CA GLY A 50 -10.62 9.81 -8.61
C GLY A 50 -10.92 11.11 -7.86
N TYR A 51 -11.98 11.16 -7.04
CA TYR A 51 -12.32 12.35 -6.23
C TYR A 51 -11.33 12.60 -5.07
N THR A 52 -10.63 11.55 -4.64
CA THR A 52 -9.58 11.63 -3.63
C THR A 52 -8.23 11.62 -4.31
N ASP A 53 -7.43 12.68 -4.17
CA ASP A 53 -6.05 12.65 -4.65
C ASP A 53 -5.19 11.77 -3.75
N VAL A 54 -5.02 10.52 -4.15
CA VAL A 54 -4.13 9.55 -3.48
C VAL A 54 -2.69 9.63 -4.01
N THR A 55 -2.42 10.46 -5.02
CA THR A 55 -1.13 10.50 -5.73
C THR A 55 0.06 10.73 -4.80
N PRO A 56 0.01 11.66 -3.82
CA PRO A 56 1.12 11.87 -2.89
C PRO A 56 1.42 10.61 -2.06
N THR A 57 0.38 9.98 -1.50
CA THR A 57 0.49 8.77 -0.68
C THR A 57 1.03 7.59 -1.50
N VAL A 58 0.50 7.38 -2.70
CA VAL A 58 0.94 6.31 -3.61
C VAL A 58 2.42 6.47 -3.98
N ARG A 59 2.86 7.70 -4.29
CA ARG A 59 4.28 7.98 -4.60
C ARG A 59 5.19 7.70 -3.40
N ASP A 60 4.76 8.08 -2.19
CA ASP A 60 5.50 7.80 -0.97
C ASP A 60 5.66 6.29 -0.72
N LEU A 61 4.56 5.55 -0.78
CA LEU A 61 4.55 4.10 -0.59
C LEU A 61 5.45 3.40 -1.61
N LEU A 62 5.39 3.78 -2.89
CA LEU A 62 6.27 3.22 -3.93
C LEU A 62 7.74 3.49 -3.65
N ARG A 63 8.10 4.69 -3.16
CA ARG A 63 9.48 5.02 -2.77
C ARG A 63 9.97 4.10 -1.64
N ARG A 64 9.16 3.92 -0.61
CA ARG A 64 9.49 3.10 0.57
C ARG A 64 9.58 1.61 0.23
N ILE A 65 8.69 1.12 -0.65
CA ILE A 65 8.74 -0.25 -1.18
C ILE A 65 10.04 -0.47 -1.95
N LYS A 66 10.38 0.43 -2.88
CA LYS A 66 11.63 0.33 -3.67
C LYS A 66 12.87 0.31 -2.77
N ALA A 67 12.94 1.20 -1.78
CA ALA A 67 14.05 1.24 -0.84
C ALA A 67 14.22 -0.09 -0.09
N LYS A 68 13.13 -0.74 0.32
CA LYS A 68 13.18 -2.03 1.02
C LYS A 68 13.59 -3.20 0.13
N VAL A 69 13.08 -3.26 -1.09
CA VAL A 69 13.49 -4.29 -2.05
C VAL A 69 14.99 -4.16 -2.34
N GLY A 70 15.47 -2.94 -2.64
CA GLY A 70 16.90 -2.72 -2.87
C GLY A 70 17.77 -3.07 -1.65
N HIS A 71 17.28 -2.84 -0.43
CA HIS A 71 17.96 -3.31 0.78
C HIS A 71 17.97 -4.84 0.90
N GLN A 72 16.92 -5.55 0.52
CA GLN A 72 16.86 -7.02 0.59
C GLN A 72 17.70 -7.72 -0.48
N GLU A 73 17.91 -7.09 -1.64
CA GLU A 73 18.77 -7.64 -2.71
C GLU A 73 20.27 -7.51 -2.42
N LEU A 74 20.65 -6.71 -1.41
CA LEU A 74 22.03 -6.45 -1.02
C LEU A 74 22.49 -7.26 0.22
N VAL A 75 21.65 -8.17 0.75
CA VAL A 75 21.95 -9.01 1.93
C VAL A 75 22.13 -10.47 1.55
#